data_AF-A0A4Y4DJZ9-F1
#
_entry.id   AF-A0A4Y4DJZ9-F1
#
_cell.length_a   1.000
_cell.length_b   1.000
_cell.length_c   1.000
_cell.angle_alpha   90.00
_cell.angle_beta   90.00
_cell.angle_gamma   90.00
#
_symmetry.space_group_name_H-M   'P 1'
#
loop_
_entity.id
_entity.type
_entity.pdbx_description
1 polymer ?
#
loop_
_entity_poly.entity_id
_entity_poly.type
_entity_poly.pdbx_seq_one_letter_code
_entity_poly.pdbx_strand_id
1 'polypeptide(L)'
;MRQTLLHLHLDDEQIDDLNSALCTYRDHFIELAESSMDAVTPLAQENAKYWQDKVRQVQELIDKINDELYGHQERGSARKPSAAI
;
A
#
# COMPACT_ATOMS: atom_id res chain seq x y z
N MET A 1 -16.47 13.73 10.18
CA MET A 1 -15.25 14.37 9.63
C MET A 1 -15.57 14.83 8.22
N ARG A 2 -15.25 16.08 7.85
CA ARG A 2 -15.42 16.54 6.46
C ARG A 2 -14.40 15.80 5.59
N GLN A 3 -14.85 15.08 4.58
CA GLN A 3 -13.97 14.51 3.57
C GLN A 3 -13.53 15.64 2.63
N THR A 4 -12.31 16.11 2.79
CA THR A 4 -11.67 17.02 1.84
C THR A 4 -11.03 16.17 0.75
N LEU A 5 -11.50 16.32 -0.48
CA LEU A 5 -10.87 15.73 -1.66
C LEU A 5 -9.69 16.60 -2.07
N LEU A 6 -8.51 16.00 -2.14
CA LEU A 6 -7.30 16.63 -2.66
C LEU A 6 -7.08 16.10 -4.07
N HIS A 7 -7.13 16.99 -5.07
CA HIS A 7 -6.77 16.67 -6.45
C HIS A 7 -5.34 17.16 -6.69
N LEU A 8 -4.44 16.22 -7.00
CA LEU A 8 -3.05 16.50 -7.37
C LEU A 8 -2.88 16.15 -8.85
N HIS A 9 -2.22 17.03 -9.59
CA HIS A 9 -1.70 16.72 -10.92
C HIS A 9 -0.21 16.48 -10.78
N LEU A 10 0.21 15.25 -11.04
CA LEU A 10 1.61 14.82 -10.98
C LEU A 10 2.04 14.40 -12.39
N ASP A 11 3.27 14.74 -12.76
CA ASP A 11 3.92 14.14 -13.92
C ASP A 11 4.46 12.73 -13.60
N ASP A 12 4.93 12.02 -14.62
CA ASP A 12 5.39 10.63 -14.47
C ASP A 12 6.58 10.50 -13.50
N GLU A 13 7.50 11.48 -13.48
CA GLU A 13 8.66 11.49 -12.57
C GLU A 13 8.20 11.71 -11.12
N GLN A 14 7.25 12.62 -10.91
CA GLN A 14 6.65 12.86 -9.59
C GLN A 14 5.84 11.66 -9.08
N ILE A 15 5.21 10.90 -9.98
CA ILE A 15 4.52 9.65 -9.65
C ILE A 15 5.51 8.60 -9.17
N ASP A 16 6.63 8.43 -9.88
CA ASP A 16 7.69 7.51 -9.49
C ASP A 16 8.31 7.88 -8.13
N ASP A 17 8.58 9.17 -7.92
CA ASP A 17 9.05 9.70 -6.64
C ASP A 17 8.05 9.47 -5.51
N LEU A 18 6.76 9.70 -5.75
CA LEU A 18 5.71 9.45 -4.77
C LEU A 18 5.64 7.97 -4.41
N ASN A 19 5.66 7.08 -5.40
CA ASN A 19 5.63 5.64 -5.18
C ASN A 19 6.88 5.17 -4.39
N SER A 20 8.05 5.68 -4.74
CA SER A 20 9.31 5.39 -4.04
C SER A 20 9.27 5.85 -2.57
N ALA A 21 8.79 7.08 -2.33
CA ALA A 21 8.62 7.60 -0.98
C ALA A 21 7.61 6.77 -0.16
N LEU A 22 6.46 6.42 -0.74
CA LEU A 22 5.45 5.59 -0.06
C LEU A 22 5.99 4.20 0.29
N CYS A 23 6.75 3.56 -0.62
CA CYS A 23 7.42 2.29 -0.34
C CYS A 23 8.42 2.43 0.80
N THR A 24 9.23 3.48 0.80
CA THR A 24 10.21 3.76 1.86
C THR A 24 9.54 3.94 3.21
N TYR A 25 8.42 4.69 3.27
CA TYR A 25 7.65 4.85 4.52
C TYR A 25 7.03 3.54 5.00
N ARG A 26 6.48 2.73 4.09
CA ARG A 26 5.94 1.41 4.43
C ARG A 26 7.04 0.53 5.04
N ASP A 27 8.19 0.46 4.39
CA ASP A 27 9.29 -0.39 4.82
C ASP A 27 9.83 0.08 6.19
N HIS A 28 9.93 1.39 6.42
CA HIS A 28 10.26 1.93 7.74
C HIS A 28 9.24 1.55 8.83
N PHE A 29 7.93 1.58 8.53
CA PHE A 29 6.92 1.14 9.50
C PHE A 29 6.98 -0.37 9.77
N ILE A 30 7.42 -1.19 8.81
CA ILE A 30 7.69 -2.61 9.02
C ILE A 30 8.84 -2.76 10.04
N GLU A 31 9.95 -2.05 9.85
CA GLU A 31 11.08 -2.07 10.79
C GLU A 31 10.66 -1.67 12.22
N LEU A 32 9.83 -0.62 12.36
CA LEU A 32 9.31 -0.20 13.66
C LEU A 32 8.36 -1.24 14.29
N ALA A 33 7.55 -1.93 13.47
CA ALA A 33 6.70 -3.01 13.95
C ALA A 33 7.54 -4.19 14.45
N GLU A 34 8.55 -4.60 13.70
CA GLU A 34 9.47 -5.70 14.04
C GLU A 34 10.26 -5.38 15.31
N SER A 35 10.86 -4.18 15.39
CA SER A 35 11.57 -3.72 16.58
C SER A 35 10.67 -3.67 17.82
N SER A 36 9.38 -3.36 17.65
CA SER A 36 8.41 -3.37 18.75
C SER A 36 8.04 -4.80 19.16
N MET A 37 8.10 -5.79 18.27
CA MET A 37 7.82 -7.19 18.60
C MET A 37 8.95 -7.85 19.40
N ASP A 38 10.18 -7.38 19.24
CA ASP A 38 11.35 -7.86 20.01
C ASP A 38 11.25 -7.54 21.51
N ALA A 39 10.49 -6.50 21.86
CA ALA A 39 10.21 -6.15 23.25
C ALA A 39 8.95 -6.88 23.77
N VAL A 40 9.10 -7.81 24.71
CA VAL A 40 7.97 -8.57 25.32
C VAL A 40 7.26 -7.74 26.40
N THR A 41 6.78 -6.55 26.05
CA THR A 41 5.98 -5.70 26.95
C THR A 41 4.60 -5.41 26.36
N PRO A 42 3.56 -5.19 27.18
CA PRO A 42 2.23 -4.84 26.67
C PRO A 42 2.23 -3.59 25.78
N LEU A 43 3.02 -2.58 26.16
CA LEU A 43 3.18 -1.35 25.38
C LEU A 43 3.82 -1.63 24.02
N ALA A 44 4.82 -2.51 23.98
CA ALA A 44 5.48 -2.86 22.73
C ALA A 44 4.57 -3.67 21.79
N GLN A 45 3.69 -4.52 22.33
CA GLN A 45 2.63 -5.17 21.54
C GLN A 45 1.61 -4.17 20.97
N GLU A 46 1.24 -3.16 21.75
CA GLU A 46 0.36 -2.08 21.26
C GLU A 46 1.04 -1.26 20.16
N ASN A 47 2.30 -0.90 20.34
CA ASN A 47 3.10 -0.21 19.32
C ASN A 47 3.26 -1.05 18.06
N ALA A 48 3.52 -2.35 18.17
CA ALA A 48 3.61 -3.25 17.01
C ALA A 48 2.29 -3.25 16.20
N LYS A 49 1.14 -3.34 16.88
CA LYS A 49 -0.18 -3.25 16.22
C LYS A 49 -0.39 -1.89 15.56
N TYR A 50 0.01 -0.81 16.21
CA TYR A 50 -0.07 0.53 15.65
C TYR A 50 0.73 0.64 14.34
N TRP A 51 1.98 0.16 14.33
CA TRP A 51 2.82 0.20 13.14
C TRP A 51 2.30 -0.72 12.03
N GLN A 52 1.77 -1.90 12.36
CA GLN A 52 1.11 -2.77 11.38
C GLN A 52 -0.12 -2.10 10.74
N ASP A 53 -0.90 -1.35 11.51
CA ASP A 53 -2.04 -0.59 10.97
C ASP A 53 -1.55 0.51 10.00
N LYS A 54 -0.41 1.15 10.29
CA LYS A 54 0.21 2.12 9.38
C LYS A 54 0.74 1.48 8.09
N VAL A 55 1.38 0.33 8.18
CA VAL A 55 1.80 -0.46 7.00
C VAL A 55 0.60 -0.74 6.10
N ARG A 56 -0.53 -1.20 6.67
CA ARG A 56 -1.76 -1.47 5.92
C ARG A 56 -2.29 -0.20 5.23
N GLN A 57 -2.37 0.91 5.94
CA GLN A 57 -2.87 2.18 5.39
C GLN A 57 -2.02 2.66 4.20
N VAL A 58 -0.69 2.56 4.30
CA VAL A 58 0.22 2.95 3.20
C VAL A 58 0.10 2.00 2.02
N GLN A 59 0.00 0.69 2.26
CA GLN A 59 -0.19 -0.29 1.19
C GLN A 59 -1.51 -0.05 0.44
N GLU A 60 -2.60 0.19 1.15
CA GLU A 60 -3.90 0.53 0.54
C GLU A 60 -3.84 1.82 -0.29
N LEU A 61 -3.01 2.79 0.10
CA LEU A 61 -2.80 4.02 -0.66
C LEU A 61 -2.00 3.76 -1.94
N ILE A 62 -0.90 3.00 -1.85
CA ILE A 62 -0.11 2.58 -3.01
C ILE A 62 -0.99 1.84 -4.01
N ASP A 63 -1.79 0.88 -3.53
CA ASP A 63 -2.67 0.08 -4.38
C ASP A 63 -3.69 0.96 -5.11
N LYS A 64 -4.31 1.92 -4.41
CA LYS A 64 -5.25 2.88 -5.01
C LYS A 64 -4.61 3.77 -6.06
N ILE A 65 -3.41 4.29 -5.78
CA ILE A 65 -2.67 5.13 -6.74
C ILE A 65 -2.35 4.31 -7.99
N ASN A 66 -1.85 3.08 -7.82
CA ASN A 66 -1.53 2.20 -8.95
C ASN A 66 -2.78 1.80 -9.75
N ASP A 67 -3.90 1.53 -9.08
CA ASP A 67 -5.18 1.24 -9.73
C ASP A 67 -5.70 2.42 -10.55
N GLU A 68 -5.57 3.65 -10.04
CA GLU A 68 -5.95 4.87 -10.76
C GLU A 68 -5.05 5.16 -11.96
N LEU A 69 -3.75 4.87 -11.87
CA LEU A 69 -2.76 5.15 -12.91
C LEU A 69 -2.74 4.10 -14.03
N TYR A 70 -2.77 2.82 -13.67
CA TYR A 70 -2.58 1.71 -14.62
C TYR A 70 -3.87 0.96 -14.94
N GLY A 71 -4.97 1.30 -14.26
CA GLY A 71 -6.23 0.58 -14.33
C GLY A 71 -6.16 -0.75 -13.57
N HIS A 72 -7.33 -1.20 -13.11
CA HIS A 72 -7.48 -2.53 -12.50
C HIS A 72 -7.12 -3.59 -13.56
N GLN A 73 -5.89 -4.11 -13.51
CA GLN A 73 -5.52 -5.23 -14.35
C GLN A 73 -6.26 -6.45 -13.78
N GLU A 74 -7.47 -6.73 -14.30
CA GLU A 74 -8.17 -7.98 -14.04
C GLU A 74 -7.18 -9.12 -14.33
N ARG A 75 -6.62 -9.73 -13.28
CA ARG A 75 -5.72 -10.86 -13.42
C ARG A 75 -6.47 -12.00 -14.09
N GLY A 76 -6.31 -12.09 -15.41
CA GLY A 76 -6.57 -13.25 -16.25
C GLY A 76 -7.82 -14.06 -15.87
N SER A 77 -8.99 -13.62 -16.34
CA SER A 77 -10.07 -14.56 -16.65
C SER A 77 -9.50 -15.60 -17.61
N ALA A 78 -9.30 -16.82 -17.12
CA ALA A 78 -8.85 -17.96 -17.90
C ALA A 78 -9.89 -18.24 -19.00
N ARG A 79 -9.72 -17.58 -20.14
CA ARG A 79 -10.44 -17.84 -21.38
C ARG A 79 -10.00 -19.21 -21.86
N LYS A 80 -10.67 -20.27 -21.36
CA LYS A 80 -10.57 -21.62 -21.92
C LYS A 80 -10.78 -21.51 -23.44
N PRO A 81 -9.91 -22.11 -24.27
CA PRO A 81 -10.14 -22.13 -25.71
C PRO A 81 -11.45 -22.89 -25.95
N SER A 82 -12.36 -22.24 -26.67
CA SER A 82 -13.54 -22.87 -27.23
C SER A 82 -13.06 -23.95 -28.19
N ALA A 83 -13.23 -25.21 -27.79
CA ALA A 83 -13.04 -26.34 -28.68
C ALA A 83 -14.20 -26.32 -29.68
N ALA A 84 -13.93 -25.82 -30.88
CA ALA A 84 -14.72 -26.09 -32.06
C ALA A 84 -13.90 -27.03 -32.96
N ILE A 85 -14.38 -28.27 -33.07
CA ILE A 85 -14.62 -29.10 -34.27
C ILE A 85 -14.83 -30.53 -33.77
#